data_AF-A0A7C2KH01-F1
#
_entry.id   AF-A0A7C2KH01-F1
#
_cell.length_a   1.000
_cell.length_b   1.000
_cell.length_c   1.000
_cell.angle_alpha   90.00
_cell.angle_beta   90.00
_cell.angle_gamma   90.00
#
_symmetry.space_group_name_H-M   'P 1'
#
loop_
_entity.id
_entity.type
_entity.pdbx_description
1 polymer ?
#
loop_
_entity_poly.entity_id
_entity_poly.type
_entity_poly.pdbx_seq_one_letter_code
_entity_poly.pdbx_strand_id
1 'polypeptide(L)'
;MKSKTVAQVFSASKSEVFDYFSKVENLPKWATEFCKELKTVDGKHKVVTPMGELFINFSVDKKTGVIDMFAGPTEDQMAPAPTRVVGLGDKKSVYLFTFFQTPDLSDEVFEGQHEAL
;
A
#
# COMPACT_ATOMS: atom_id res chain seq x y z
N MET A 1 0.97 -11.88 -16.10
CA MET A 1 1.02 -11.03 -14.90
C MET A 1 -0.17 -11.42 -14.03
N LYS A 2 0.08 -11.94 -12.83
CA LYS A 2 -0.96 -12.22 -11.84
C LYS A 2 -1.22 -10.99 -10.97
N SER A 3 -2.41 -10.90 -10.41
CA SER A 3 -2.79 -9.88 -9.44
C SER A 3 -3.61 -10.51 -8.33
N LYS A 4 -3.48 -9.97 -7.12
CA LYS A 4 -4.35 -10.30 -5.99
C LYS A 4 -4.90 -9.02 -5.40
N THR A 5 -6.16 -9.06 -4.97
CA THR A 5 -6.80 -7.97 -4.24
C THR A 5 -7.26 -8.50 -2.90
N VAL A 6 -6.82 -7.85 -1.82
CA VAL A 6 -7.33 -8.08 -0.48
C VAL A 6 -8.28 -6.95 -0.09
N ALA A 7 -9.29 -7.28 0.70
CA ALA A 7 -10.33 -6.35 1.12
C ALA A 7 -10.55 -6.45 2.63
N GLN A 8 -10.46 -5.32 3.32
CA GLN A 8 -10.75 -5.24 4.75
C GLN A 8 -11.88 -4.23 5.01
N VAL A 9 -12.93 -4.69 5.69
CA VAL A 9 -14.05 -3.84 6.11
C VAL A 9 -13.74 -3.23 7.47
N PHE A 10 -14.03 -1.94 7.62
CA PHE A 10 -13.85 -1.17 8.84
C PHE A 10 -15.18 -0.60 9.34
N SER A 11 -15.34 -0.58 10.67
CA SER A 11 -16.43 0.13 11.37
C SER A 11 -16.09 1.61 11.55
N ALA A 12 -15.64 2.26 10.47
CA ALA A 12 -15.29 3.67 10.42
C ALA A 12 -15.71 4.26 9.06
N SER A 13 -15.93 5.58 9.01
CA SER A 13 -16.33 6.28 7.79
C SER A 13 -15.23 6.22 6.72
N LYS A 14 -15.63 6.44 5.45
CA LYS A 14 -14.67 6.56 4.34
C LYS A 14 -13.59 7.60 4.63
N SER A 15 -13.95 8.76 5.20
CA SER A 15 -12.97 9.83 5.44
C SER A 15 -11.96 9.42 6.49
N GLU A 16 -12.39 8.83 7.60
CA GLU A 16 -11.47 8.41 8.68
C GLU A 16 -10.47 7.37 8.19
N VAL A 17 -10.94 6.36 7.45
CA VAL A 17 -10.09 5.31 6.89
C VAL A 17 -9.15 5.89 5.83
N PHE A 18 -9.67 6.73 4.92
CA PHE A 18 -8.85 7.39 3.90
C PHE A 18 -7.77 8.29 4.51
N ASP A 19 -8.12 9.13 5.49
CA ASP A 19 -7.18 10.06 6.14
C ASP A 19 -6.09 9.31 6.92
N TYR A 20 -6.33 8.06 7.30
CA TYR A 20 -5.33 7.17 7.88
C TYR A 20 -4.42 6.56 6.81
N PHE A 21 -4.98 5.86 5.82
CA PHE A 21 -4.20 5.12 4.82
C PHE A 21 -3.49 6.01 3.78
N SER A 22 -3.95 7.24 3.57
CA SER A 22 -3.35 8.20 2.62
C SER A 22 -2.06 8.85 3.14
N LYS A 23 -1.71 8.63 4.41
CA LYS A 23 -0.49 9.18 5.05
C LYS A 23 0.60 8.12 5.05
N VAL A 24 1.69 8.37 4.33
CA VAL A 24 2.84 7.46 4.26
C VAL A 24 3.44 7.19 5.64
N GLU A 25 3.34 8.14 6.57
CA GLU A 25 3.81 8.04 7.95
C GLU A 25 3.07 6.98 8.77
N ASN A 26 1.88 6.56 8.32
CA ASN A 26 1.15 5.47 8.97
C ASN A 26 1.58 4.09 8.46
N LEU A 27 2.34 4.00 7.36
CA LEU A 27 2.73 2.73 6.75
C LEU A 27 3.43 1.75 7.72
N PRO A 28 4.40 2.18 8.57
CA PRO A 28 5.02 1.28 9.55
C PRO A 28 4.06 0.67 10.58
N LYS A 29 2.87 1.27 10.75
CA LYS A 29 1.90 0.85 11.78
C LYS A 29 1.02 -0.30 11.34
N TRP A 30 0.87 -0.54 10.03
CA TRP A 30 -0.07 -1.54 9.51
C TRP A 30 0.57 -2.49 8.50
N ALA A 31 1.52 -2.02 7.69
CA ALA A 31 2.24 -2.87 6.75
C ALA A 31 3.50 -3.44 7.40
N THR A 32 3.40 -4.03 8.59
CA THR A 32 4.55 -4.35 9.46
C THR A 32 5.50 -5.39 8.87
N GLU A 33 5.02 -6.27 7.99
CA GLU A 33 5.89 -7.24 7.30
C GLU A 33 6.65 -6.62 6.12
N PHE A 34 6.11 -5.55 5.55
CA PHE A 34 6.72 -4.82 4.44
C PHE A 34 7.61 -3.67 4.92
N CYS A 35 7.13 -2.83 5.83
CA CYS A 35 7.75 -1.59 6.26
C CYS A 35 8.25 -1.71 7.71
N LYS A 36 9.50 -2.15 7.88
CA LYS A 36 10.14 -2.23 9.20
C LYS A 36 10.56 -0.85 9.73
N GLU A 37 10.88 0.08 8.82
CA GLU A 37 11.20 1.47 9.13
C GLU A 37 10.78 2.37 7.96
N LEU A 38 10.30 3.58 8.24
CA LEU A 38 10.09 4.64 7.25
C LEU A 38 11.15 5.72 7.44
N LYS A 39 11.90 6.01 6.38
CA LYS A 39 12.93 7.04 6.33
C LYS A 39 12.49 8.16 5.38
N THR A 40 12.88 9.39 5.72
CA THR A 40 12.74 10.54 4.83
C THR A 40 14.12 11.14 4.59
N VAL A 41 14.57 11.15 3.33
CA VAL A 41 15.89 11.64 2.93
C VAL A 41 15.67 12.59 1.76
N ASP A 42 16.15 13.84 1.87
CA ASP A 42 16.00 14.88 0.83
C ASP A 42 14.55 15.08 0.34
N GLY A 43 13.58 14.98 1.27
CA GLY A 43 12.16 15.13 0.97
C GLY A 43 11.51 13.90 0.30
N LYS A 44 12.24 12.79 0.17
CA LYS A 44 11.77 11.54 -0.43
C LYS A 44 11.60 10.48 0.64
N HIS A 45 10.56 9.65 0.49
CA HIS A 45 10.29 8.57 1.43
C HIS A 45 10.91 7.27 0.95
N LYS A 46 11.50 6.53 1.90
CA LYS A 46 12.00 5.18 1.71
C LYS A 46 11.48 4.29 2.81
N VAL A 47 11.18 3.04 2.47
CA VAL A 47 10.85 1.99 3.43
C VAL A 47 12.01 1.01 3.52
N VAL A 48 12.34 0.62 4.75
CA VAL A 48 13.24 -0.52 4.99
C VAL A 48 12.38 -1.78 5.04
N THR A 49 12.58 -2.65 4.05
CA THR A 49 11.92 -3.95 3.95
C THR A 49 12.88 -5.08 4.34
N PRO A 50 12.39 -6.30 4.61
CA PRO A 50 13.27 -7.46 4.79
C PRO A 50 14.21 -7.74 3.61
N MET A 51 13.87 -7.27 2.40
CA MET A 51 14.63 -7.46 1.17
C MET A 51 15.54 -6.28 0.83
N GLY A 52 15.55 -5.22 1.64
CA GLY A 52 16.32 -3.99 1.39
C GLY A 52 15.47 -2.73 1.39
N GLU A 53 16.10 -1.60 1.09
CA GLU A 53 15.42 -0.31 1.02
C GLU A 53 14.73 -0.09 -0.32
N LEU A 54 13.49 0.39 -0.29
CA LEU A 54 12.74 0.80 -1.47
C LEU A 54 12.31 2.26 -1.31
N PHE A 55 12.31 3.02 -2.39
CA PHE A 55 11.56 4.26 -2.45
C PHE A 55 10.07 3.97 -2.39
N ILE A 56 9.31 4.88 -1.78
CA ILE A 56 7.86 4.82 -1.75
C ILE A 56 7.24 6.17 -2.03
N ASN A 57 6.15 6.20 -2.79
CA ASN A 57 5.39 7.41 -3.05
C ASN A 57 3.90 7.11 -3.16
N PHE A 58 3.06 8.05 -2.69
CA PHE A 58 1.61 7.93 -2.72
C PHE A 58 1.02 9.03 -3.62
N SER A 59 0.07 8.67 -4.48
CA SER A 59 -0.81 9.59 -5.20
C SER A 59 -2.24 9.40 -4.69
N VAL A 60 -2.83 10.44 -4.12
CA VAL A 60 -4.07 10.32 -3.33
C VAL A 60 -5.16 11.24 -3.86
N ASP A 61 -6.39 10.70 -3.94
CA ASP A 61 -7.59 11.46 -4.27
C ASP A 61 -8.71 11.14 -3.26
N LYS A 62 -8.94 12.06 -2.34
CA LYS A 62 -9.95 11.94 -1.28
C LYS A 62 -11.37 11.84 -1.83
N LYS A 63 -11.65 12.48 -2.96
CA LYS A 63 -12.99 12.49 -3.56
C LYS A 63 -13.35 11.09 -4.03
N THR A 64 -12.47 10.44 -4.80
CA THR A 64 -12.71 9.09 -5.33
C THR A 64 -12.37 7.98 -4.32
N GLY A 65 -11.56 8.29 -3.32
CA GLY A 65 -11.03 7.37 -2.31
C GLY A 65 -9.78 6.61 -2.77
N VAL A 66 -9.18 7.00 -3.91
CA VAL A 66 -8.00 6.35 -4.49
C VAL A 66 -6.74 6.74 -3.70
N ILE A 67 -5.91 5.74 -3.41
CA ILE A 67 -4.58 5.90 -2.82
C ILE A 67 -3.67 4.97 -3.65
N ASP A 68 -3.09 5.50 -4.72
CA ASP A 68 -2.14 4.74 -5.52
C ASP A 68 -0.78 4.77 -4.83
N MET A 69 -0.33 3.61 -4.36
CA MET A 69 0.99 3.44 -3.78
C MET A 69 1.96 2.98 -4.85
N PHE A 70 3.19 3.47 -4.80
CA PHE A 70 4.27 3.11 -5.71
C PHE A 70 5.51 2.76 -4.89
N ALA A 71 6.16 1.64 -5.17
CA ALA A 71 7.39 1.25 -4.48
C ALA A 71 8.41 0.62 -5.44
N GLY A 72 9.69 0.91 -5.24
CA GLY A 72 10.74 0.37 -6.11
C GLY A 72 12.16 0.73 -5.68
N PRO A 73 13.18 0.12 -6.32
CA PRO A 73 14.59 0.36 -5.98
C PRO A 73 15.06 1.78 -6.34
N THR A 74 14.41 2.43 -7.30
CA THR A 74 14.67 3.82 -7.72
C THR A 74 13.36 4.56 -7.99
N GLU A 75 13.40 5.89 -8.05
CA GLU A 75 12.20 6.71 -8.31
C GLU A 75 11.60 6.47 -9.70
N ASP A 76 12.44 6.14 -10.68
CA ASP A 76 12.01 5.86 -12.06
C ASP A 76 11.58 4.40 -12.27
N GLN A 77 11.75 3.54 -11.26
CA GLN A 77 11.45 2.10 -11.33
C GLN A 77 10.52 1.67 -10.21
N MET A 78 9.39 2.37 -10.02
CA MET A 78 8.39 1.98 -9.04
C MET A 78 7.28 1.09 -9.63
N ALA A 79 6.98 -0.01 -8.94
CA ALA A 79 5.82 -0.83 -9.22
C ALA A 79 4.57 -0.27 -8.51
N PRO A 80 3.41 -0.24 -9.17
CA PRO A 80 2.17 0.22 -8.55
C PRO A 80 1.57 -0.86 -7.64
N ALA A 81 1.03 -0.43 -6.51
CA ALA A 81 0.17 -1.20 -5.62
C ALA A 81 -1.10 -0.34 -5.34
N PRO A 82 -2.07 -0.31 -6.27
CA PRO A 82 -3.21 0.58 -6.18
C PRO A 82 -4.13 0.16 -5.03
N THR A 83 -4.62 1.15 -4.31
CA THR A 83 -5.50 0.95 -3.16
C THR A 83 -6.67 1.92 -3.20
N ARG A 84 -7.76 1.56 -2.52
CA ARG A 84 -8.97 2.38 -2.51
C ARG A 84 -9.79 2.20 -1.25
N VAL A 85 -10.30 3.30 -0.73
CA VAL A 85 -11.34 3.31 0.31
C VAL A 85 -12.71 3.60 -0.31
N VAL A 86 -13.65 2.69 -0.11
CA VAL A 86 -15.05 2.85 -0.55
C VAL A 86 -15.97 2.91 0.67
N GLY A 87 -16.86 3.90 0.71
CA GLY A 87 -17.88 4.00 1.76
C GLY A 87 -18.98 2.95 1.57
N LEU A 88 -19.38 2.31 2.66
CA LEU A 88 -20.47 1.32 2.74
C LEU A 88 -21.62 1.85 3.64
N GLY A 89 -21.76 3.17 3.72
CA GLY A 89 -22.61 3.91 4.66
C GLY A 89 -21.81 4.90 5.50
N ASP A 90 -22.48 5.61 6.42
CA ASP A 90 -21.88 6.75 7.14
C ASP A 90 -20.72 6.34 8.07
N LYS A 91 -20.79 5.15 8.66
CA LYS A 91 -19.82 4.65 9.67
C LYS A 91 -19.17 3.33 9.27
N LYS A 92 -19.20 3.00 7.98
CA LYS A 92 -18.66 1.74 7.47
C LYS A 92 -17.96 1.98 6.14
N SER A 93 -16.82 1.33 5.95
CA SER A 93 -16.06 1.43 4.70
C SER A 93 -15.28 0.14 4.45
N VAL A 94 -14.76 0.01 3.24
CA VAL A 94 -13.84 -1.07 2.84
C VAL A 94 -12.57 -0.44 2.28
N TYR A 95 -11.42 -0.97 2.70
CA TYR A 95 -10.13 -0.72 2.09
C TYR A 95 -9.80 -1.89 1.17
N LEU A 96 -9.40 -1.57 -0.06
CA LEU A 96 -8.98 -2.52 -1.08
C LEU A 96 -7.50 -2.29 -1.34
N PHE A 97 -6.70 -3.34 -1.34
CA PHE A 97 -5.28 -3.30 -1.69
C PHE A 97 -5.01 -4.32 -2.78
N THR A 98 -4.45 -3.88 -3.91
CA THR A 98 -4.10 -4.75 -5.04
C THR A 98 -2.61 -4.68 -5.30
N PHE A 99 -2.00 -5.84 -5.52
CA PHE A 99 -0.59 -5.94 -5.93
C PHE A 99 -0.44 -6.91 -7.08
N PHE A 100 0.64 -6.75 -7.83
CA PHE A 100 0.91 -7.45 -9.07
C PHE A 100 2.21 -8.22 -8.97
N GLN A 101 2.24 -9.41 -9.57
CA GLN A 101 3.47 -10.18 -9.70
C GLN A 101 4.36 -9.52 -10.76
N THR A 102 5.54 -9.06 -10.36
CA THR A 102 6.55 -8.54 -11.28
C THR A 102 7.23 -9.69 -12.04
N PRO A 103 7.81 -9.45 -13.23
CA PRO A 103 8.41 -10.52 -14.04
C PRO A 103 9.55 -11.30 -13.36
N ASP A 104 10.21 -10.67 -12.39
CA ASP A 104 11.32 -11.21 -11.60
C ASP A 104 10.88 -11.98 -10.34
N LEU A 105 9.59 -11.91 -9.97
CA LEU A 105 9.05 -12.56 -8.78
C LEU A 105 8.49 -13.95 -9.11
N SER A 106 8.98 -14.98 -8.42
CA SER A 106 8.45 -16.34 -8.61
C SER A 106 7.00 -16.46 -8.14
N ASP A 107 6.29 -17.45 -8.67
CA ASP A 107 4.91 -17.76 -8.28
C ASP A 107 4.78 -18.06 -6.78
N GLU A 108 5.73 -18.81 -6.22
CA GLU A 108 5.75 -19.17 -4.80
C GLU A 108 5.90 -17.95 -3.90
N VAL A 109 6.83 -17.05 -4.22
CA VAL A 109 7.02 -15.81 -3.45
C VAL A 109 5.80 -14.90 -3.56
N PHE A 110 5.20 -14.80 -4.75
CA PHE A 110 3.99 -14.00 -4.96
C PHE A 110 2.79 -14.50 -4.14
N GLU A 111 2.58 -15.82 -4.08
CA GLU A 111 1.52 -16.39 -3.24
C GLU A 111 1.85 -16.25 -1.75
N GLY A 112 3.11 -16.41 -1.34
CA GLY A 112 3.51 -16.15 0.05
C GLY A 112 3.28 -14.70 0.51
N GLN A 113 3.46 -13.72 -0.38
CA GLN A 113 3.10 -12.32 -0.11
C GLN A 113 1.59 -12.13 0.08
N HIS A 114 0.77 -12.87 -0.68
CA HIS A 114 -0.69 -12.84 -0.52
C HIS A 114 -1.14 -13.39 0.83
N GLU A 115 -0.53 -14.48 1.30
CA GLU A 115 -0.86 -15.10 2.58
C GLU A 115 -0.45 -14.26 3.80
N ALA A 116 0.49 -13.33 3.63
CA ALA A 116 0.99 -12.47 4.69
C ALA A 116 0.19 -11.16 4.91
N LEU A 117 -0.86 -10.92 4.11
CA LEU A 117 -1.75 -9.74 4.15
C LEU A 117 -3.07 -10.01 4.86
#